data_AF-A0A011NNS9-F1
#
_entry.id   AF-A0A011NNS9-F1
#
_cell.length_a   1.000
_cell.length_b   1.000
_cell.length_c   1.000
_cell.angle_alpha   90.00
_cell.angle_beta   90.00
_cell.angle_gamma   90.00
#
_symmetry.space_group_name_H-M   'P 1'
#
loop_
_entity.id
_entity.type
_entity.pdbx_description
1 polymer ?
#
loop_
_entity_poly.entity_id
_entity_poly.type
_entity_poly.pdbx_seq_one_letter_code
_entity_poly.pdbx_strand_id
1 'polypeptide(L)'
;MLQHPQLGRLIDPRRIVGAGHSYGANTIMLALGARVERHGRVIDLAEPRLRAAILLSAPPFYGESDPARILAGINVPTLHVTATDDVIRIPGYYSGADDRIAVFEGISGPRKILAVFAGGSHSIFTDRAASGGVELNLQVKAATRELSLAFFRSVFGGGESALRDWPARYGGIVARFVAEGS
;
A
#
# COMPACT_ATOMS: atom_id res chain seq x y z
N MET A 1 8.60 22.22 4.19
CA MET A 1 7.17 22.52 3.91
C MET A 1 6.38 22.85 5.16
N LEU A 2 6.31 21.97 6.18
CA LEU A 2 5.54 22.26 7.41
C LEU A 2 6.04 23.48 8.22
N GLN A 3 7.35 23.74 8.17
CA GLN A 3 7.96 24.94 8.78
C GLN A 3 7.76 26.22 7.95
N HIS A 4 7.17 26.11 6.75
CA HIS A 4 6.91 27.28 5.90
C HIS A 4 5.64 27.99 6.39
N PRO A 5 5.70 29.28 6.79
CA PRO A 5 4.61 29.93 7.52
C PRO A 5 3.24 29.91 6.83
N GLN A 6 3.22 30.06 5.51
CA GLN A 6 1.99 30.10 4.71
C GLN A 6 1.49 28.70 4.33
N LEU A 7 2.37 27.85 3.77
CA LEU A 7 2.02 26.50 3.33
C LEU A 7 1.76 25.53 4.49
N GLY A 8 2.49 25.65 5.59
CA GLY A 8 2.34 24.78 6.76
C GLY A 8 0.96 24.90 7.41
N ARG A 9 0.34 26.09 7.36
CA ARG A 9 -1.03 26.32 7.88
C ARG A 9 -2.12 25.62 7.07
N LEU A 10 -1.82 25.22 5.83
CA LEU A 10 -2.76 24.52 4.95
C LEU A 10 -2.72 22.99 5.11
N ILE A 11 -1.82 22.47 5.94
CA ILE A 11 -1.61 21.03 6.13
C ILE A 11 -1.95 20.68 7.58
N ASP A 12 -2.89 19.76 7.82
CA ASP A 12 -3.09 19.19 9.15
C ASP A 12 -1.95 18.21 9.45
N PRO A 13 -1.02 18.54 10.37
CA PRO A 13 0.13 17.68 10.66
C PRO A 13 -0.28 16.35 11.33
N ARG A 14 -1.55 16.20 11.74
CA ARG A 14 -2.09 14.97 12.31
C ARG A 14 -2.70 14.05 11.24
N ARG A 15 -2.68 14.45 9.97
CA ARG A 15 -3.30 13.71 8.85
C ARG A 15 -2.33 13.56 7.68
N ILE A 16 -1.13 13.09 7.95
CA ILE A 16 -0.09 12.85 6.94
C ILE A 16 -0.07 11.36 6.60
N VAL A 17 -0.20 11.05 5.31
CA VAL A 17 -0.22 9.68 4.79
C VAL A 17 0.92 9.52 3.77
N GLY A 18 1.64 8.40 3.86
CA GLY A 18 2.61 8.00 2.84
C GLY A 18 1.95 7.15 1.77
N ALA A 19 2.30 7.34 0.49
CA ALA A 19 1.83 6.46 -0.58
C ALA A 19 2.97 6.15 -1.53
N GLY A 20 3.02 4.91 -2.01
CA GLY A 20 4.08 4.47 -2.91
C GLY A 20 3.66 3.29 -3.75
N HIS A 21 4.20 3.23 -4.97
CA HIS A 21 4.07 2.10 -5.88
C HIS A 21 5.39 1.33 -5.96
N SER A 22 5.32 0.00 -5.98
CA SER A 22 6.49 -0.87 -6.13
C SER A 22 7.57 -0.55 -5.09
N TYR A 23 8.81 -0.25 -5.49
CA TYR A 23 9.85 0.20 -4.55
C TYR A 23 9.54 1.51 -3.84
N GLY A 24 8.68 2.36 -4.39
CA GLY A 24 8.13 3.50 -3.65
C GLY A 24 7.32 3.03 -2.43
N ALA A 25 6.62 1.90 -2.51
CA ALA A 25 5.95 1.31 -1.35
C ALA A 25 6.97 0.82 -0.30
N ASN A 26 8.11 0.25 -0.73
CA ASN A 26 9.19 -0.11 0.20
C ASN A 26 9.78 1.12 0.90
N THR A 27 9.94 2.23 0.18
CA THR A 27 10.35 3.51 0.80
C THR A 27 9.36 3.96 1.86
N ILE A 28 8.05 3.89 1.58
CA ILE A 28 7.02 4.21 2.57
C ILE A 28 7.04 3.24 3.75
N MET A 29 7.22 1.94 3.52
CA MET A 29 7.33 0.95 4.59
C MET A 29 8.52 1.23 5.52
N LEU A 30 9.70 1.57 4.97
CA LEU A 30 10.85 2.01 5.79
C LEU A 30 10.51 3.27 6.60
N ALA A 31 9.85 4.25 5.99
CA ALA A 31 9.39 5.45 6.69
C ALA A 31 8.30 5.17 7.74
N LEU A 32 7.56 4.06 7.62
CA LEU A 32 6.60 3.60 8.61
C LEU A 32 7.22 2.79 9.76
N GLY A 33 8.53 2.54 9.71
CA GLY A 33 9.24 1.79 10.74
C GLY A 33 9.66 0.39 10.33
N ALA A 34 9.54 0.01 9.06
CA ALA A 34 10.21 -1.21 8.60
C ALA A 34 11.73 -1.07 8.75
N ARG A 35 12.40 -2.15 9.15
CA ARG A 35 13.83 -2.15 9.47
C ARG A 35 14.54 -3.23 8.68
N VAL A 36 15.56 -2.83 7.92
CA VAL A 36 16.43 -3.75 7.18
C VAL A 36 17.84 -3.71 7.74
N GLU A 37 18.59 -4.80 7.55
CA GLU A 37 19.96 -4.89 8.05
C GLU A 37 20.96 -4.76 6.90
N ARG A 38 21.89 -3.81 6.98
CA ARG A 38 22.94 -3.60 5.97
C ARG A 38 24.28 -3.58 6.67
N HIS A 39 25.19 -4.45 6.24
CA HIS A 39 26.54 -4.55 6.81
C HIS A 39 26.55 -4.69 8.35
N GLY A 40 25.65 -5.52 8.89
CA GLY A 40 25.53 -5.76 10.32
C GLY A 40 24.88 -4.60 11.12
N ARG A 41 24.31 -3.60 10.44
CA ARG A 41 23.64 -2.46 11.07
C ARG A 41 22.18 -2.41 10.68
N VAL A 42 21.32 -2.26 11.69
CA VAL A 42 19.89 -1.98 11.48
C VAL A 42 19.75 -0.55 10.96
N ILE A 43 19.09 -0.42 9.82
CA ILE A 43 18.70 0.86 9.23
C ILE A 43 17.28 1.18 9.71
N ASP A 44 17.15 2.25 10.49
CA ASP A 44 15.87 2.78 10.97
C ASP A 44 15.64 4.16 10.35
N LEU A 45 14.56 4.29 9.59
CA LEU A 45 14.19 5.50 8.84
C LEU A 45 12.79 5.99 9.21
N ALA A 46 12.27 5.57 10.37
CA ALA A 46 10.92 5.89 10.80
C ALA A 46 10.66 7.41 10.79
N GLU A 47 9.57 7.81 10.14
CA GLU A 47 9.06 9.16 10.09
C GLU A 47 7.83 9.27 11.00
N PRO A 48 7.98 9.81 12.23
CA PRO A 48 6.94 9.78 13.25
C PRO A 48 5.70 10.62 12.89
N ARG A 49 5.74 11.42 11.81
CA ARG A 49 4.58 12.17 11.32
C ARG A 49 3.62 11.34 10.48
N LEU A 50 4.05 10.23 9.90
CA LEU A 50 3.16 9.38 9.11
C LEU A 50 2.12 8.70 10.02
N ARG A 51 0.85 8.76 9.60
CA ARG A 51 -0.30 8.25 10.37
C ARG A 51 -0.99 7.06 9.70
N ALA A 52 -0.71 6.82 8.42
CA ALA A 52 -1.15 5.66 7.66
C ALA A 52 -0.33 5.56 6.37
N ALA A 53 -0.51 4.47 5.62
CA ALA A 53 0.03 4.37 4.26
C ALA A 53 -0.88 3.67 3.25
N ILE A 54 -0.65 4.00 1.97
CA ILE A 54 -1.14 3.26 0.81
C ILE A 54 0.05 2.61 0.09
N LEU A 55 0.03 1.30 -0.02
CA LEU A 55 1.08 0.45 -0.57
C LEU A 55 0.55 -0.20 -1.84
N LEU A 56 0.94 0.33 -3.00
CA LEU A 56 0.49 -0.16 -4.31
C LEU A 56 1.55 -1.13 -4.86
N SER A 57 1.17 -2.39 -5.09
CA SER A 57 2.06 -3.43 -5.62
C SER A 57 3.40 -3.54 -4.90
N ALA A 58 3.39 -3.51 -3.57
CA ALA A 58 4.62 -3.55 -2.77
C ALA A 58 5.34 -4.91 -2.93
N PRO A 59 6.54 -4.96 -3.54
CA PRO A 59 7.35 -6.16 -3.53
C PRO A 59 7.96 -6.38 -2.14
N PRO A 60 8.47 -7.59 -1.85
CA PRO A 60 9.19 -7.83 -0.62
C PRO A 60 10.51 -7.04 -0.64
N PHE A 61 11.14 -6.90 0.53
CA PHE A 61 12.50 -6.36 0.59
C PHE A 61 13.47 -7.40 0.02
N TYR A 62 14.03 -7.11 -1.16
CA TYR A 62 14.91 -8.04 -1.87
C TYR A 62 16.19 -8.34 -1.08
N GLY A 63 16.58 -9.62 -1.09
CA GLY A 63 17.78 -10.11 -0.40
C GLY A 63 17.60 -10.31 1.11
N GLU A 64 16.39 -10.10 1.62
CA GLU A 64 16.06 -10.31 3.02
C GLU A 64 15.39 -11.66 3.26
N SER A 65 15.70 -12.29 4.39
CA SER A 65 15.20 -13.62 4.75
C SER A 65 14.05 -13.62 5.76
N ASP A 66 13.80 -12.51 6.46
CA ASP A 66 12.80 -12.44 7.53
C ASP A 66 11.87 -11.23 7.37
N PRO A 67 10.82 -11.35 6.53
CA PRO A 67 9.84 -10.30 6.32
C PRO A 67 9.12 -9.88 7.61
N ALA A 68 8.84 -10.83 8.51
CA ALA A 68 8.14 -10.54 9.75
C ALA A 68 8.95 -9.60 10.65
N ARG A 69 10.25 -9.87 10.83
CA ARG A 69 11.15 -8.97 11.56
C ARG A 69 11.25 -7.59 10.91
N ILE A 70 11.31 -7.55 9.59
CA ILE A 70 11.42 -6.28 8.85
C ILE A 70 10.17 -5.43 9.05
N LEU A 71 9.00 -6.03 8.96
CA LEU A 71 7.72 -5.35 8.95
C LEU A 71 7.15 -5.08 10.35
N ALA A 72 7.71 -5.70 11.41
CA ALA A 72 7.24 -5.61 12.80
C ALA A 72 7.16 -4.17 13.36
N GLY A 73 7.94 -3.23 12.80
CA GLY A 73 7.90 -1.83 13.23
C GLY A 73 6.74 -1.02 12.67
N ILE A 74 5.99 -1.55 11.68
CA ILE A 74 4.86 -0.87 11.06
C ILE A 74 3.62 -0.99 11.96
N ASN A 75 3.32 0.08 12.69
CA ASN A 75 2.27 0.12 13.72
C ASN A 75 1.14 1.12 13.43
N VAL A 76 1.01 1.56 12.17
CA VAL A 76 -0.06 2.45 11.72
C VAL A 76 -0.98 1.73 10.73
N PRO A 77 -2.19 2.24 10.48
CA PRO A 77 -3.07 1.68 9.46
C PRO A 77 -2.43 1.62 8.06
N THR A 78 -2.65 0.52 7.34
CA THR A 78 -2.15 0.35 5.96
C THR A 78 -3.24 -0.11 4.98
N LEU A 79 -3.21 0.43 3.77
CA LEU A 79 -3.99 -0.05 2.63
C LEU A 79 -3.02 -0.67 1.61
N HIS A 80 -3.26 -1.92 1.25
CA HIS A 80 -2.50 -2.68 0.27
C HIS A 80 -3.36 -2.91 -0.96
N VAL A 81 -2.81 -2.63 -2.14
CA VAL A 81 -3.52 -2.80 -3.41
C VAL A 81 -2.61 -3.49 -4.41
N THR A 82 -3.08 -4.58 -5.01
CA THR A 82 -2.35 -5.35 -6.03
C THR A 82 -3.34 -5.99 -7.01
N ALA A 83 -2.85 -6.85 -7.90
CA ALA A 83 -3.60 -7.55 -8.92
C ALA A 83 -3.09 -8.99 -9.06
N THR A 84 -3.93 -9.92 -9.55
CA THR A 84 -3.53 -11.34 -9.71
C THR A 84 -2.40 -11.54 -10.71
N ASP A 85 -2.31 -10.67 -11.73
CA ASP A 85 -1.28 -10.71 -12.77
C ASP A 85 -0.14 -9.72 -12.49
N ASP A 86 -0.03 -9.25 -11.24
CA ASP A 86 1.07 -8.40 -10.76
C ASP A 86 2.37 -9.21 -10.68
N VAL A 87 2.94 -9.47 -11.85
CA VAL A 87 4.16 -10.25 -12.02
C VAL A 87 5.29 -9.34 -12.52
N ILE A 88 6.39 -9.31 -11.77
CA ILE A 88 7.66 -8.78 -12.23
C ILE A 88 8.53 -9.97 -12.63
N ARG A 89 8.95 -10.01 -13.89
CA ARG A 89 9.85 -11.02 -14.42
C ARG A 89 10.97 -10.37 -15.21
N ILE A 90 12.18 -10.45 -14.66
CA ILE A 90 13.43 -9.99 -15.29
C ILE A 90 14.50 -11.08 -15.10
N PRO A 91 15.61 -11.08 -15.86
CA PRO A 91 16.68 -12.07 -15.67
C PRO A 91 17.15 -12.13 -14.22
N GLY A 92 17.07 -13.31 -13.59
CA GLY A 92 17.49 -13.53 -12.20
C GLY A 92 16.51 -13.07 -11.13
N TYR A 93 15.32 -12.56 -11.49
CA TYR A 93 14.32 -12.12 -10.52
C TYR A 93 12.88 -12.38 -10.99
N TYR A 94 12.12 -13.02 -10.12
CA TYR A 94 10.69 -13.23 -10.28
C TYR A 94 10.00 -12.81 -8.99
N SER A 95 8.91 -12.06 -9.11
CA SER A 95 8.09 -11.69 -7.98
C SER A 95 6.64 -11.54 -8.41
N GLY A 96 5.76 -12.34 -7.82
CA GLY A 96 4.35 -12.45 -8.19
C GLY A 96 3.41 -11.75 -7.21
N ALA A 97 2.11 -11.88 -7.46
CA ALA A 97 1.04 -11.36 -6.60
C ALA A 97 1.13 -11.92 -5.17
N ASP A 98 1.53 -13.18 -5.02
CA ASP A 98 1.71 -13.83 -3.72
C ASP A 98 2.72 -13.09 -2.83
N ASP A 99 3.76 -12.48 -3.40
CA ASP A 99 4.70 -11.69 -2.60
C ASP A 99 4.06 -10.41 -2.06
N ARG A 100 3.11 -9.80 -2.78
CA ARG A 100 2.37 -8.61 -2.30
C ARG A 100 1.45 -8.99 -1.17
N ILE A 101 0.80 -10.16 -1.30
CA ILE A 101 -0.05 -10.74 -0.26
C ILE A 101 0.80 -11.07 0.98
N ALA A 102 1.99 -11.64 0.81
CA ALA A 102 2.91 -11.93 1.91
C ALA A 102 3.37 -10.66 2.65
N VAL A 103 3.57 -9.54 1.93
CA VAL A 103 3.83 -8.23 2.55
C VAL A 103 2.64 -7.76 3.40
N PHE A 104 1.41 -7.89 2.89
CA PHE A 104 0.20 -7.59 3.67
C PHE A 104 0.08 -8.48 4.91
N GLU A 105 0.33 -9.78 4.77
CA GLU A 105 0.25 -10.75 5.88
C GLU A 105 1.31 -10.48 6.95
N GLY A 106 2.53 -10.11 6.55
CA GLY A 106 3.64 -9.82 7.44
C GLY A 106 3.54 -8.50 8.23
N ILE A 107 2.66 -7.57 7.84
CA ILE A 107 2.39 -6.37 8.64
C ILE A 107 1.37 -6.69 9.74
N SER A 108 1.76 -6.52 11.00
CA SER A 108 0.90 -6.75 12.18
C SER A 108 0.20 -5.49 12.70
N GLY A 109 0.14 -4.43 11.88
CA GLY A 109 -0.41 -3.14 12.27
C GLY A 109 -1.89 -3.21 12.73
N PRO A 110 -2.37 -2.21 13.48
CA PRO A 110 -3.66 -2.25 14.18
C PRO A 110 -4.88 -2.28 13.24
N ARG A 111 -4.68 -1.87 11.97
CA ARG A 111 -5.67 -1.92 10.91
C ARG A 111 -4.96 -2.14 9.58
N LYS A 112 -5.40 -3.12 8.80
CA LYS A 112 -4.87 -3.34 7.45
C LYS A 112 -5.95 -3.79 6.49
N ILE A 113 -5.88 -3.28 5.28
CA ILE A 113 -6.84 -3.58 4.21
C ILE A 113 -6.05 -4.08 3.01
N LEU A 114 -6.56 -5.12 2.35
CA LEU A 114 -6.04 -5.66 1.10
C LEU A 114 -7.13 -5.64 0.04
N ALA A 115 -6.80 -5.12 -1.14
CA ALA A 115 -7.56 -5.34 -2.37
C ALA A 115 -6.65 -5.96 -3.43
N VAL A 116 -7.08 -7.12 -3.95
CA VAL A 116 -6.45 -7.80 -5.09
C VAL A 116 -7.43 -7.76 -6.25
N PHE A 117 -7.08 -7.03 -7.31
CA PHE A 117 -7.87 -7.00 -8.54
C PHE A 117 -7.65 -8.26 -9.38
N ALA A 118 -8.71 -8.73 -10.05
CA ALA A 118 -8.63 -9.82 -11.02
C ALA A 118 -8.01 -9.29 -12.32
N GLY A 119 -6.87 -9.84 -12.68
CA GLY A 119 -6.06 -9.38 -13.81
C GLY A 119 -5.37 -8.04 -13.57
N GLY A 120 -4.46 -7.70 -14.47
CA GLY A 120 -3.72 -6.44 -14.46
C GLY A 120 -2.26 -6.61 -14.04
N SER A 121 -1.35 -6.04 -14.84
CA SER A 121 0.09 -6.15 -14.57
C SER A 121 0.56 -5.22 -13.45
N HIS A 122 1.82 -5.42 -13.03
CA HIS A 122 2.51 -4.58 -12.05
C HIS A 122 2.40 -3.06 -12.33
N SER A 123 2.32 -2.67 -13.61
CA SER A 123 2.27 -1.27 -14.03
C SER A 123 0.88 -0.64 -14.05
N ILE A 124 -0.18 -1.39 -13.72
CA ILE A 124 -1.57 -0.89 -13.74
C ILE A 124 -1.80 0.31 -12.81
N PHE A 125 -0.98 0.43 -11.75
CA PHE A 125 -1.04 1.53 -10.78
C PHE A 125 -0.19 2.76 -11.18
N THR A 126 0.31 2.80 -12.42
CA THR A 126 1.07 3.94 -12.98
C THR A 126 0.23 4.70 -14.01
N ASP A 127 0.77 5.79 -14.57
CA ASP A 127 0.11 6.54 -15.64
C ASP A 127 0.02 5.80 -16.99
N ARG A 128 0.59 4.59 -17.10
CA ARG A 128 0.42 3.74 -18.29
C ARG A 128 -1.06 3.42 -18.49
N ALA A 129 -1.54 3.58 -19.73
CA ALA A 129 -2.97 3.54 -20.05
C ALA A 129 -3.54 2.12 -20.25
N ALA A 130 -2.71 1.12 -20.62
CA ALA A 130 -3.21 -0.18 -21.08
C ALA A 130 -2.45 -1.40 -20.52
N SER A 131 -1.70 -1.25 -19.42
CA SER A 131 -0.88 -2.35 -18.90
C SER A 131 -1.70 -3.52 -18.29
N GLY A 132 -3.01 -3.35 -18.11
CA GLY A 132 -3.97 -4.43 -17.85
C GLY A 132 -5.10 -4.50 -18.90
N GLY A 133 -4.92 -3.87 -20.06
CA GLY A 133 -6.02 -3.51 -20.97
C GLY A 133 -6.63 -2.15 -20.62
N VAL A 134 -7.20 -1.46 -21.60
CA VAL A 134 -7.70 -0.08 -21.42
C VAL A 134 -8.85 -0.03 -20.42
N GLU A 135 -9.85 -0.91 -20.57
CA GLU A 135 -11.04 -0.93 -19.73
C GLU A 135 -10.71 -1.25 -18.27
N LEU A 136 -10.04 -2.39 -18.03
CA LEU A 136 -9.68 -2.82 -16.68
C LEU A 136 -8.81 -1.77 -15.97
N ASN A 137 -7.89 -1.12 -16.67
CA ASN A 137 -7.01 -0.11 -16.08
C ASN A 137 -7.80 1.13 -15.60
N LEU A 138 -8.79 1.59 -16.37
CA LEU A 138 -9.68 2.68 -15.94
C LEU A 138 -10.48 2.29 -14.70
N GLN A 139 -11.04 1.08 -14.70
CA GLN A 139 -11.82 0.56 -13.57
C GLN A 139 -10.96 0.39 -12.32
N VAL A 140 -9.77 -0.19 -12.43
CA VAL A 140 -8.81 -0.37 -11.32
C VAL A 140 -8.35 0.97 -10.75
N LYS A 141 -8.09 1.97 -11.59
CA LYS A 141 -7.73 3.33 -11.12
C LYS A 141 -8.87 4.00 -10.38
N ALA A 142 -10.10 3.90 -10.90
CA ALA A 142 -11.28 4.43 -10.23
C ALA A 142 -11.52 3.73 -8.88
N ALA A 143 -11.47 2.40 -8.87
CA ALA A 143 -11.66 1.58 -7.68
C ALA A 143 -10.58 1.86 -6.62
N THR A 144 -9.30 1.93 -7.01
CA THR A 144 -8.18 2.26 -6.13
C THR A 144 -8.34 3.66 -5.51
N ARG A 145 -8.77 4.65 -6.31
CA ARG A 145 -9.05 6.01 -5.82
C ARG A 145 -10.18 6.01 -4.79
N GLU A 146 -11.30 5.35 -5.09
CA GLU A 146 -12.43 5.27 -4.16
C GLU A 146 -12.05 4.55 -2.86
N LEU A 147 -11.29 3.45 -2.95
CA LEU A 147 -10.80 2.72 -1.78
C LEU A 147 -9.86 3.57 -0.93
N SER A 148 -8.96 4.31 -1.57
CA SER A 148 -8.03 5.22 -0.89
C SER A 148 -8.77 6.29 -0.08
N LEU A 149 -9.83 6.87 -0.66
CA LEU A 149 -10.66 7.86 0.03
C LEU A 149 -11.47 7.23 1.17
N ALA A 150 -12.02 6.04 0.97
CA ALA A 150 -12.73 5.29 2.01
C ALA A 150 -11.78 4.94 3.18
N PHE A 151 -10.55 4.55 2.88
CA PHE A 151 -9.50 4.30 3.87
C PHE A 151 -9.14 5.57 4.65
N PHE A 152 -8.96 6.73 4.00
CA PHE A 152 -8.70 7.98 4.73
C PHE A 152 -9.83 8.37 5.66
N ARG A 153 -11.08 8.19 5.23
CA ARG A 153 -12.25 8.43 6.08
C ARG A 153 -12.24 7.50 7.29
N SER A 154 -11.94 6.22 7.10
CA SER A 154 -11.93 5.25 8.18
C SER A 154 -10.82 5.55 9.21
N VAL A 155 -9.64 5.98 8.75
CA VAL A 155 -8.51 6.34 9.64
C VAL A 155 -8.72 7.66 10.37
N PHE A 156 -9.36 8.65 9.74
CA PHE A 156 -9.45 10.02 10.29
C PHE A 156 -10.85 10.40 10.80
N GLY A 157 -11.66 9.41 11.20
CA GLY A 157 -12.93 9.63 11.91
C GLY A 157 -14.12 10.01 11.01
N GLY A 158 -14.02 9.81 9.70
CA GLY A 158 -15.10 10.01 8.72
C GLY A 158 -16.04 8.80 8.57
N GLY A 159 -15.85 7.73 9.34
CA GLY A 159 -16.66 6.52 9.31
C GLY A 159 -16.20 5.48 8.27
N GLU A 160 -16.91 4.35 8.25
CA GLU A 160 -16.48 3.14 7.53
C GLU A 160 -17.49 2.63 6.50
N SER A 161 -18.63 3.30 6.31
CA SER A 161 -19.66 2.86 5.35
C SER A 161 -19.08 2.68 3.95
N ALA A 162 -18.37 3.70 3.45
CA ALA A 162 -17.73 3.64 2.14
C ALA A 162 -16.73 2.48 2.00
N LEU A 163 -16.05 2.09 3.08
CA LEU A 163 -15.13 0.97 3.06
C LEU A 163 -15.88 -0.38 3.04
N ARG A 164 -16.99 -0.50 3.78
CA ARG A 164 -17.84 -1.69 3.79
C ARG A 164 -18.58 -1.91 2.47
N ASP A 165 -18.99 -0.84 1.79
CA ASP A 165 -19.77 -0.92 0.55
C ASP A 165 -18.88 -1.14 -0.69
N TRP A 166 -17.59 -0.80 -0.58
CA TRP A 166 -16.64 -0.85 -1.70
C TRP A 166 -16.53 -2.25 -2.37
N PRO A 167 -16.43 -3.37 -1.64
CA PRO A 167 -16.32 -4.70 -2.25
C PRO A 167 -17.56 -5.09 -3.06
N ALA A 168 -18.75 -4.71 -2.60
CA ALA A 168 -19.99 -4.96 -3.34
C ALA A 168 -20.03 -4.17 -4.66
N ARG A 169 -19.53 -2.94 -4.64
CA ARG A 169 -19.48 -2.06 -5.82
C ARG A 169 -18.49 -2.56 -6.89
N TYR A 170 -17.34 -3.09 -6.46
CA TYR A 170 -16.25 -3.49 -7.36
C TYR A 170 -16.06 -5.00 -7.48
N GLY A 171 -16.99 -5.80 -6.94
CA GLY A 171 -16.88 -7.26 -6.90
C GLY A 171 -16.68 -7.93 -8.25
N GLY A 172 -17.10 -7.28 -9.36
CA GLY A 172 -16.86 -7.78 -10.71
C GLY A 172 -15.39 -7.79 -11.16
N ILE A 173 -14.50 -7.05 -10.48
CA ILE A 173 -13.07 -6.94 -10.81
C ILE A 173 -12.15 -7.23 -9.62
N VAL A 174 -12.69 -7.59 -8.46
CA VAL A 174 -11.93 -7.84 -7.23
C VAL A 174 -11.88 -9.34 -6.97
N ALA A 175 -10.68 -9.90 -7.00
CA ALA A 175 -10.44 -11.32 -6.72
C ALA A 175 -10.38 -11.62 -5.21
N ARG A 176 -9.84 -10.69 -4.43
CA ARG A 176 -9.75 -10.82 -2.96
C ARG A 176 -9.86 -9.45 -2.31
N PHE A 177 -10.67 -9.37 -1.26
CA PHE A 177 -10.74 -8.21 -0.38
C PHE A 177 -10.66 -8.67 1.07
N VAL A 178 -9.81 -8.01 1.86
CA VAL A 178 -9.65 -8.28 3.29
C VAL A 178 -9.62 -6.94 4.01
N ALA A 179 -10.34 -6.83 5.12
CA ALA A 179 -10.26 -5.70 6.03
C ALA A 179 -10.11 -6.24 7.46
N GLU A 180 -8.96 -6.00 8.07
CA GLU A 180 -8.59 -6.46 9.41
C GLU A 180 -8.37 -5.27 10.34
N GLY A 181 -8.78 -5.44 11.60
CA GLY A 181 -8.65 -4.41 12.64
C GLY A 181 -9.75 -3.34 12.59
N SER A 182 -10.10 -2.81 13.76
CA SER A 182 -11.10 -1.76 13.98
C SER A 182 -10.56 -0.72 14.94
#